data_AF-A0A0B2VJP7-F1
#
_entry.id   AF-A0A0B2VJP7-F1
#
_cell.length_a   1.000
_cell.length_b   1.000
_cell.length_c   1.000
_cell.angle_alpha   90.00
_cell.angle_beta   90.00
_cell.angle_gamma   90.00
#
_symmetry.space_group_name_H-M   'P 1'
#
loop_
_entity.id
_entity.type
_entity.pdbx_description
1 polymer ?
#
loop_
_entity_poly.entity_id
_entity_poly.type
_entity_poly.pdbx_seq_one_letter_code
_entity_poly.pdbx_strand_id
1 'polypeptide(L)'
;MKVDPGIKTVNAVYSLERKGTPWPSLWLSYLIQMMTGVQYSIFFTSMWPYLLMLDSSANLSIFGWINVAYSIGQMIATWVFGYWNQRTMSTRWPACCGLTFMAVGNALYGSLPTLSAHHARWMLLARFLVGFGSGNLAVLRTYCAMASSRTDRSKAMSLAAGSFVVGLSLGPAIQSVFTPIGQRGVTLLSIPLNMYTSPAFLMLFISLFSIFLLIVQFEERYAGIITEEEKRDAFVVVPKFDRISAITCMYLWFMMQSISTNVEIISTPLTMALYEWNEKKAVFYNGIIQWLGCCIDIVNYVIISFTFVGKMDKRKLLIFSVLCFMLHHVLTFPWPFFDGPLNYISTGNSSVEDTSISGGCFRRYEWCAHTTRVPLPIYAFSVIVISGFAFPFLAAPLGTVFSEILGPRKQGFMQGLFEFGGSVARCVAPIVLTTLFESSGYLWPTVIHFIMLLIGLVLLIVFYRRLVPLPLLPKTGVPTRYKNGVLYRL
;
A
#
# COMPACT_ATOMS: atom_id res chain seq x y z
N MET A 1 -41.34 24.91 -20.75
CA MET A 1 -41.14 23.45 -20.54
C MET A 1 -40.63 23.24 -19.12
N LYS A 2 -41.47 22.73 -18.20
CA LYS A 2 -40.98 22.20 -16.92
C LYS A 2 -40.42 20.82 -17.21
N VAL A 3 -39.11 20.71 -17.39
CA VAL A 3 -38.46 19.41 -17.59
C VAL A 3 -38.42 18.72 -16.22
N ASP A 4 -38.95 17.50 -16.15
CA ASP A 4 -38.94 16.70 -14.93
C ASP A 4 -37.49 16.48 -14.46
N PRO A 5 -37.14 16.78 -13.19
CA PRO A 5 -35.84 16.48 -12.60
C PRO A 5 -35.37 15.04 -12.84
N GLY A 6 -36.31 14.10 -12.87
CA GLY A 6 -36.05 12.70 -13.18
C GLY A 6 -35.45 12.52 -14.57
N ILE A 7 -35.97 13.21 -15.59
CA ILE A 7 -35.53 13.07 -16.99
C ILE A 7 -34.09 13.57 -17.18
N LYS A 8 -33.74 14.70 -16.57
CA LYS A 8 -32.37 15.24 -16.68
C LYS A 8 -31.34 14.43 -15.89
N THR A 9 -31.71 13.93 -14.70
CA THR A 9 -30.85 12.99 -13.96
C THR A 9 -30.64 11.71 -14.76
N VAL A 10 -31.69 11.16 -15.39
CA VAL A 10 -31.61 10.01 -16.29
C VAL A 10 -30.66 10.29 -17.47
N ASN A 11 -30.77 11.43 -18.13
CA ASN A 11 -29.87 11.82 -19.22
C ASN A 11 -28.41 11.95 -18.78
N ALA A 12 -28.16 12.48 -17.58
CA ALA A 12 -26.81 12.53 -17.00
C ALA A 12 -26.26 11.14 -16.65
N VAL A 13 -27.12 10.19 -16.25
CA VAL A 13 -26.69 8.78 -16.07
C VAL A 13 -26.35 8.15 -17.42
N TYR A 14 -27.19 8.35 -18.45
CA TYR A 14 -26.90 7.86 -19.80
C TYR A 14 -25.63 8.49 -20.40
N SER A 15 -25.33 9.76 -20.10
CA SER A 15 -24.09 10.39 -20.56
C SER A 15 -22.86 9.76 -19.91
N LEU A 16 -22.92 9.39 -18.62
CA LEU A 16 -21.84 8.65 -17.94
C LEU A 16 -21.61 7.27 -18.55
N GLU A 17 -22.67 6.58 -18.98
CA GLU A 17 -22.56 5.27 -19.63
C GLU A 17 -21.95 5.35 -21.03
N ARG A 18 -22.10 6.49 -21.72
CA ARG A 18 -21.50 6.74 -23.04
C ARG A 18 -20.04 7.21 -22.98
N LYS A 19 -19.59 7.78 -21.85
CA LYS A 19 -18.19 8.24 -21.70
C LYS A 19 -17.25 7.03 -21.64
N GLY A 20 -16.40 6.90 -22.66
CA GLY A 20 -15.38 5.85 -22.72
C GLY A 20 -14.22 6.10 -21.76
N THR A 21 -13.66 5.01 -21.23
CA THR A 21 -12.48 5.04 -20.35
C THR A 21 -11.22 5.47 -21.14
N PRO A 22 -10.46 6.49 -20.69
CA PRO A 22 -9.24 6.94 -21.35
C PRO A 22 -8.05 6.02 -20.99
N TRP A 23 -7.97 4.88 -21.66
CA TRP A 23 -6.94 3.88 -21.40
C TRP A 23 -5.48 4.38 -21.50
N PRO A 24 -5.09 5.23 -22.49
CA PRO A 24 -3.71 5.70 -22.58
C PRO A 24 -3.22 6.42 -21.31
N SER A 25 -4.04 7.33 -20.77
CA SER A 25 -3.71 8.04 -19.53
C SER A 25 -3.73 7.13 -18.30
N LEU A 26 -4.60 6.10 -18.28
CA LEU A 26 -4.58 5.08 -17.24
C LEU A 26 -3.31 4.22 -17.28
N TRP A 27 -2.85 3.81 -18.47
CA TRP A 27 -1.59 3.06 -18.62
C TRP A 27 -0.40 3.87 -18.12
N LEU A 28 -0.35 5.16 -18.45
CA LEU A 28 0.68 6.06 -17.92
C LEU A 28 0.56 6.21 -16.39
N SER A 29 -0.66 6.32 -15.84
CA SER A 29 -0.88 6.30 -14.40
C SER A 29 -0.35 5.02 -13.75
N TYR A 30 -0.61 3.84 -14.34
CA TYR A 30 -0.13 2.56 -13.81
C TYR A 30 1.40 2.47 -13.85
N LEU A 31 2.04 2.96 -14.92
CA LEU A 31 3.49 3.03 -15.03
C LEU A 31 4.09 3.87 -13.88
N ILE A 32 3.52 5.04 -13.60
CA ILE A 32 4.03 5.91 -12.53
C ILE A 32 3.77 5.28 -11.14
N GLN A 33 2.63 4.63 -10.95
CA GLN A 33 2.36 3.88 -9.71
C GLN A 33 3.36 2.72 -9.52
N MET A 34 3.73 2.02 -10.59
CA MET A 34 4.78 0.99 -10.56
C MET A 34 6.14 1.59 -10.21
N MET A 35 6.54 2.70 -10.85
CA MET A 35 7.79 3.39 -10.53
C MET A 35 7.82 3.87 -9.06
N THR A 36 6.67 4.30 -8.53
CA THR A 36 6.54 4.67 -7.11
C THR A 36 6.70 3.45 -6.19
N GLY A 37 6.18 2.28 -6.58
CA GLY A 37 6.40 1.02 -5.87
C GLY A 37 7.85 0.56 -5.84
N VAL A 38 8.59 0.74 -6.94
CA VAL A 38 10.04 0.49 -6.99
C VAL A 38 10.76 1.39 -5.98
N GLN A 39 10.47 2.69 -6.00
CA GLN A 39 11.08 3.67 -5.09
C GLN A 39 10.76 3.41 -3.61
N TYR A 40 9.60 2.84 -3.31
CA TYR A 40 9.23 2.43 -1.96
C TYR A 40 10.19 1.38 -1.41
N SER A 41 10.46 0.32 -2.19
CA SER A 41 11.12 -0.91 -1.72
C SER A 41 12.62 -1.02 -2.01
N ILE A 42 13.15 -0.28 -2.98
CA ILE A 42 14.53 -0.43 -3.48
C ILE A 42 15.60 -0.30 -2.37
N PHE A 43 15.35 0.51 -1.34
CA PHE A 43 16.32 0.75 -0.27
C PHE A 43 16.22 -0.20 0.92
N PHE A 44 15.21 -1.07 1.00
CA PHE A 44 14.95 -1.82 2.23
C PHE A 44 16.10 -2.71 2.68
N THR A 45 16.74 -3.41 1.74
CA THR A 45 17.86 -4.32 2.06
C THR A 45 19.20 -3.62 2.17
N SER A 46 19.33 -2.42 1.60
CA SER A 46 20.62 -1.73 1.44
C SER A 46 20.81 -0.53 2.38
N MET A 47 19.73 0.00 2.96
CA MET A 47 19.74 1.22 3.78
C MET A 47 20.52 1.06 5.09
N TRP A 48 20.39 -0.06 5.79
CA TRP A 48 21.13 -0.30 7.05
C TRP A 48 22.65 -0.40 6.81
N PRO A 49 23.15 -1.27 5.90
CA PRO A 49 24.56 -1.29 5.54
C PRO A 49 25.10 0.06 5.06
N TYR A 50 24.30 0.81 4.30
CA TYR A 50 24.68 2.14 3.83
C TYR A 50 24.84 3.15 4.96
N LEU A 51 23.92 3.13 5.94
CA LEU A 51 24.02 3.99 7.12
C LEU A 51 25.28 3.69 7.93
N LEU A 52 25.59 2.41 8.17
CA LEU A 52 26.80 2.00 8.88
C LEU A 52 28.09 2.36 8.14
N MET A 53 28.06 2.34 6.80
CA MET A 53 29.19 2.78 5.98
C MET A 53 29.46 4.29 6.15
N LEU A 54 28.41 5.10 6.31
CA LEU A 54 28.51 6.56 6.49
C LEU A 54 28.77 6.97 7.95
N ASP A 55 28.26 6.19 8.90
CA ASP A 55 28.37 6.44 10.33
C ASP A 55 28.39 5.10 11.09
N SER A 56 29.59 4.66 11.47
CA SER A 56 29.79 3.42 12.21
C SER A 56 29.23 3.46 13.64
N SER A 57 28.89 4.64 14.16
CA SER A 57 28.27 4.82 15.48
C SER A 57 26.75 4.77 15.46
N ALA A 58 26.14 4.62 14.27
CA ALA A 58 24.70 4.57 14.12
C ALA A 58 24.06 3.39 14.86
N ASN A 59 22.90 3.63 15.48
CA ASN A 59 22.16 2.63 16.24
C ASN A 59 20.82 2.27 15.60
N LEU A 60 20.25 1.14 16.03
CA LEU A 60 18.98 0.62 15.52
C LEU A 60 17.79 1.56 15.79
N SER A 61 17.84 2.36 16.86
CA SER A 61 16.78 3.31 17.19
C SER A 61 16.65 4.41 16.13
N ILE A 62 17.76 5.03 15.74
CA ILE A 62 17.80 6.05 14.69
C ILE A 62 17.41 5.44 13.34
N PHE A 63 17.85 4.22 13.04
CA PHE A 63 17.45 3.51 11.84
C PHE A 63 15.94 3.24 11.78
N GLY A 64 15.32 2.89 12.91
CA GLY A 64 13.87 2.75 13.03
C GLY A 64 13.14 4.05 12.65
N TRP A 65 13.61 5.19 13.14
CA TRP A 65 13.07 6.51 12.75
C TRP A 65 13.24 6.82 11.26
N ILE A 66 14.40 6.47 10.66
CA ILE A 66 14.64 6.62 9.22
C ILE A 66 13.65 5.78 8.41
N ASN A 67 13.35 4.56 8.84
CA ASN A 67 12.39 3.69 8.15
C ASN A 67 10.97 4.27 8.21
N VAL A 68 10.53 4.72 9.39
CA VAL A 68 9.20 5.30 9.61
C VAL A 68 9.03 6.67 8.97
N ALA A 69 10.11 7.44 8.77
CA ALA A 69 10.07 8.77 8.16
C ALA A 69 9.40 8.79 6.79
N TYR A 70 9.58 7.74 5.98
CA TYR A 70 8.89 7.58 4.71
C TYR A 70 7.35 7.55 4.91
N SER A 71 6.87 6.71 5.81
CA SER A 71 5.43 6.55 6.08
C SER A 71 4.82 7.82 6.66
N ILE A 72 5.55 8.56 7.51
CA ILE A 72 5.10 9.86 8.03
C ILE A 72 4.95 10.88 6.89
N GLY A 73 5.95 10.97 6.02
CA GLY A 73 5.88 11.84 4.84
C GLY A 73 4.67 11.52 3.96
N GLN A 74 4.47 10.23 3.66
CA GLN A 74 3.33 9.76 2.87
C GLN A 74 1.98 10.07 3.53
N MET A 75 1.88 9.87 4.85
CA MET A 75 0.67 10.17 5.62
C MET A 75 0.28 11.65 5.48
N ILE A 76 1.22 12.58 5.61
CA ILE A 76 0.94 14.01 5.45
C ILE A 76 0.55 14.33 4.00
N ALA A 77 1.33 13.82 3.04
CA ALA A 77 1.15 14.15 1.63
C ALA A 77 -0.15 13.60 1.03
N THR A 78 -0.59 12.40 1.42
CA THR A 78 -1.86 11.81 0.92
C THR A 78 -3.07 12.68 1.25
N TRP A 79 -3.09 13.28 2.45
CA TRP A 79 -4.12 14.24 2.83
C TRP A 79 -4.00 15.57 2.06
N VAL A 80 -2.80 16.15 2.00
CA VAL A 80 -2.54 17.44 1.32
C VAL A 80 -2.85 17.34 -0.18
N PHE A 81 -2.33 16.33 -0.86
CA PHE A 81 -2.54 16.15 -2.30
C PHE A 81 -3.96 15.68 -2.63
N GLY A 82 -4.60 14.91 -1.76
CA GLY A 82 -6.03 14.59 -1.88
C GLY A 82 -6.91 15.83 -1.81
N TYR A 83 -6.63 16.74 -0.86
CA TYR A 83 -7.32 18.02 -0.76
C TYR A 83 -7.03 18.95 -1.95
N TRP A 84 -5.78 18.99 -2.42
CA TRP A 84 -5.40 19.74 -3.62
C TRP A 84 -6.18 19.23 -4.84
N ASN A 85 -6.17 17.92 -5.10
CA ASN A 85 -6.94 17.29 -6.18
C ASN A 85 -8.44 17.60 -6.08
N GLN A 86 -9.01 17.57 -4.88
CA GLN A 86 -10.42 17.93 -4.65
C GLN A 86 -10.74 19.37 -5.06
N ARG A 87 -9.84 20.31 -4.74
CA ARG A 87 -10.00 21.73 -5.03
C ARG A 87 -9.82 22.03 -6.51
N THR A 88 -8.76 21.51 -7.14
CA THR A 88 -8.37 21.89 -8.51
C THR A 88 -8.90 20.96 -9.59
N MET A 89 -9.36 19.75 -9.24
CA MET A 89 -9.68 18.69 -10.22
C MET A 89 -8.50 18.28 -11.10
N SER A 90 -7.27 18.62 -10.71
CA SER A 90 -6.08 18.21 -11.44
C SER A 90 -5.38 17.06 -10.73
N THR A 91 -4.96 16.08 -11.53
CA THR A 91 -4.14 14.93 -11.13
C THR A 91 -2.66 15.18 -11.48
N ARG A 92 -2.41 15.77 -12.64
CA ARG A 92 -1.11 16.07 -13.22
C ARG A 92 -0.26 16.91 -12.28
N TRP A 93 -0.76 18.06 -11.82
CA TRP A 93 0.05 18.99 -11.02
C TRP A 93 0.42 18.44 -9.63
N PRO A 94 -0.51 17.88 -8.83
CA PRO A 94 -0.14 17.25 -7.57
C PRO A 94 0.80 16.05 -7.76
N ALA A 95 0.61 15.24 -8.82
CA ALA A 95 1.48 14.11 -9.11
C ALA A 95 2.90 14.55 -9.49
N CYS A 96 3.04 15.58 -10.34
CA CYS A 96 4.33 16.19 -10.67
C CYS A 96 5.02 16.74 -9.41
N CYS A 97 4.29 17.46 -8.56
CA CYS A 97 4.83 17.97 -7.30
C CYS A 97 5.36 16.84 -6.41
N GLY A 98 4.59 15.76 -6.25
CA GLY A 98 5.04 14.58 -5.52
C GLY A 98 6.32 13.97 -6.11
N LEU A 99 6.37 13.77 -7.43
CA LEU A 99 7.56 13.26 -8.11
C LEU A 99 8.78 14.19 -7.98
N THR A 100 8.58 15.51 -7.91
CA THR A 100 9.67 16.46 -7.64
C THR A 100 10.23 16.25 -6.24
N PHE A 101 9.39 16.07 -5.21
CA PHE A 101 9.85 15.72 -3.87
C PHE A 101 10.59 14.38 -3.84
N MET A 102 10.12 13.38 -4.59
CA MET A 102 10.84 12.10 -4.74
C MET A 102 12.21 12.30 -5.42
N ALA A 103 12.29 13.10 -6.47
CA ALA A 103 13.55 13.44 -7.13
C ALA A 103 14.53 14.10 -6.16
N VAL A 104 14.10 15.13 -5.44
CA VAL A 104 14.93 15.84 -4.45
C VAL A 104 15.38 14.90 -3.33
N GLY A 105 14.47 14.08 -2.80
CA GLY A 105 14.80 13.11 -1.74
C GLY A 105 15.81 12.06 -2.19
N ASN A 106 15.68 11.54 -3.41
CA ASN A 106 16.64 10.58 -3.97
C ASN A 106 18.00 11.24 -4.30
N ALA A 107 18.00 12.49 -4.79
CA ALA A 107 19.23 13.25 -4.99
C ALA A 107 19.98 13.46 -3.66
N LEU A 108 19.26 13.83 -2.60
CA LEU A 108 19.81 13.96 -1.25
C LEU A 108 20.34 12.64 -0.70
N TYR A 109 19.62 11.53 -0.91
CA TYR A 109 20.07 10.20 -0.47
C TYR A 109 21.35 9.76 -1.18
N GLY A 110 21.44 10.00 -2.49
CA GLY A 110 22.62 9.71 -3.30
C GLY A 110 23.82 10.60 -3.00
N SER A 111 23.60 11.83 -2.53
CA SER A 111 24.66 12.78 -2.15
C SER A 111 25.11 12.68 -0.69
N LEU A 112 24.54 11.80 0.13
CA LEU A 112 24.96 11.64 1.52
C LEU A 112 26.48 11.48 1.72
N PRO A 113 27.25 10.75 0.88
CA PRO A 113 28.68 10.58 1.12
C PRO A 113 29.50 11.86 0.86
N THR A 114 28.92 12.89 0.24
CA THR A 114 29.58 14.19 0.05
C THR A 114 29.32 15.17 1.18
N LEU A 115 28.42 14.84 2.12
CA LEU A 115 28.15 15.65 3.30
C LEU A 115 29.20 15.36 4.38
N SER A 116 29.57 16.39 5.15
CA SER A 116 30.64 16.29 6.14
C SER A 116 30.19 15.73 7.50
N ALA A 117 28.92 15.85 7.86
CA ALA A 117 28.40 15.45 9.17
C ALA A 117 26.90 15.11 9.15
N HIS A 118 26.45 14.42 10.20
CA HIS A 118 25.05 14.10 10.49
C HIS A 118 24.33 13.25 9.43
N HIS A 119 25.02 12.28 8.83
CA HIS A 119 24.49 11.39 7.79
C HIS A 119 23.12 10.80 8.12
N ALA A 120 22.91 10.33 9.36
CA ALA A 120 21.65 9.75 9.78
C ALA A 120 20.46 10.73 9.70
N ARG A 121 20.67 12.01 10.08
CA ARG A 121 19.63 13.05 10.02
C ARG A 121 19.30 13.43 8.58
N TRP A 122 20.30 13.50 7.71
CA TRP A 122 20.10 13.76 6.29
C TRP A 122 19.43 12.59 5.58
N MET A 123 19.77 11.36 5.94
CA MET A 123 19.09 10.15 5.44
C MET A 123 17.62 10.14 5.87
N LEU A 124 17.34 10.50 7.13
CA LEU A 124 15.97 10.65 7.64
C LEU A 124 15.19 11.67 6.80
N LEU A 125 15.78 12.85 6.56
CA LEU A 125 15.16 13.88 5.73
C LEU A 125 14.93 13.39 4.29
N ALA A 126 15.90 12.71 3.68
CA ALA A 126 15.77 12.14 2.35
C ALA A 126 14.60 11.16 2.27
N ARG A 127 14.49 10.23 3.24
CA ARG A 127 13.38 9.26 3.32
C ARG A 127 12.04 9.95 3.55
N PHE A 128 12.00 10.99 4.39
CA PHE A 128 10.80 11.82 4.57
C PHE A 128 10.36 12.50 3.27
N LEU A 129 11.29 13.09 2.51
CA LEU A 129 10.97 13.77 1.24
C LEU A 129 10.46 12.80 0.18
N VAL A 130 11.08 11.62 0.03
CA VAL A 130 10.56 10.57 -0.89
C VAL A 130 9.20 10.06 -0.42
N GLY A 131 9.03 9.87 0.89
CA GLY A 131 7.74 9.53 1.50
C GLY A 131 6.65 10.56 1.20
N PHE A 132 6.94 11.84 1.41
CA PHE A 132 6.03 12.94 1.07
C PHE A 132 5.71 12.95 -0.43
N GLY A 133 6.72 12.76 -1.27
CA GLY A 133 6.53 12.66 -2.72
C GLY A 133 5.61 11.52 -3.16
N SER A 134 5.66 10.37 -2.45
CA SER A 134 4.81 9.21 -2.70
C SER A 134 3.31 9.44 -2.47
N GLY A 135 2.92 10.59 -1.90
CA GLY A 135 1.52 11.02 -1.85
C GLY A 135 0.87 11.13 -3.23
N ASN A 136 1.68 11.24 -4.30
CA ASN A 136 1.20 11.19 -5.69
C ASN A 136 0.36 9.93 -5.98
N LEU A 137 0.63 8.83 -5.29
CA LEU A 137 -0.08 7.55 -5.41
C LEU A 137 -1.56 7.70 -5.09
N ALA A 138 -1.92 8.46 -4.05
CA ALA A 138 -3.32 8.72 -3.71
C ALA A 138 -4.04 9.49 -4.82
N VAL A 139 -3.36 10.46 -5.44
CA VAL A 139 -3.92 11.26 -6.54
C VAL A 139 -4.08 10.42 -7.80
N LEU A 140 -3.08 9.59 -8.14
CA LEU A 140 -3.15 8.68 -9.29
C LEU A 140 -4.23 7.62 -9.13
N ARG A 141 -4.42 7.06 -7.93
CA ARG A 141 -5.53 6.13 -7.65
C ARG A 141 -6.88 6.81 -7.71
N THR A 142 -6.97 8.05 -7.21
CA THR A 142 -8.18 8.87 -7.37
C THR A 142 -8.47 9.09 -8.87
N TYR A 143 -7.46 9.37 -9.68
CA TYR A 143 -7.61 9.47 -11.13
C TYR A 143 -8.12 8.17 -11.73
N CYS A 144 -7.57 6.99 -11.37
CA CYS A 144 -8.08 5.70 -11.86
C CYS A 144 -9.57 5.51 -11.54
N ALA A 145 -9.99 5.85 -10.32
CA ALA A 145 -11.38 5.78 -9.88
C ALA A 145 -12.30 6.74 -10.64
N MET A 146 -11.81 7.93 -10.96
CA MET A 146 -12.55 9.03 -11.59
C MET A 146 -12.55 8.99 -13.12
N ALA A 147 -11.50 8.46 -13.72
CA ALA A 147 -11.31 8.36 -15.16
C ALA A 147 -11.98 7.10 -15.74
N SER A 148 -12.16 6.05 -14.94
CA SER A 148 -12.80 4.81 -15.37
C SER A 148 -14.32 4.92 -15.45
N SER A 149 -14.87 4.32 -16.51
CA SER A 149 -16.31 4.04 -16.63
C SER A 149 -16.76 3.07 -15.54
N ARG A 150 -18.07 2.95 -15.31
CA ARG A 150 -18.62 2.03 -14.30
C ARG A 150 -18.29 0.56 -14.61
N THR A 151 -18.30 0.17 -15.87
CA THR A 151 -18.02 -1.20 -16.30
C THR A 151 -16.54 -1.54 -16.18
N ASP A 152 -15.66 -0.57 -16.44
CA ASP A 152 -14.22 -0.78 -16.42
C ASP A 152 -13.58 -0.48 -15.05
N ARG A 153 -14.33 0.09 -14.11
CA ARG A 153 -13.80 0.54 -12.81
C ARG A 153 -13.09 -0.56 -12.05
N SER A 154 -13.67 -1.77 -11.99
CA SER A 154 -13.03 -2.90 -11.32
C SER A 154 -11.68 -3.24 -11.95
N LYS A 155 -11.61 -3.25 -13.29
CA LYS A 155 -10.38 -3.50 -14.05
C LYS A 155 -9.34 -2.40 -13.84
N ALA A 156 -9.79 -1.14 -13.82
CA ALA A 156 -8.88 -0.01 -13.64
C ALA A 156 -8.26 0.01 -12.24
N MET A 157 -9.08 -0.23 -11.20
CA MET A 157 -8.61 -0.28 -9.83
C MET A 157 -7.71 -1.49 -9.55
N SER A 158 -8.01 -2.65 -10.14
CA SER A 158 -7.16 -3.85 -10.00
C SER A 158 -5.79 -3.68 -10.68
N LEU A 159 -5.75 -3.11 -11.89
CA LEU A 159 -4.48 -2.83 -12.57
C LEU A 159 -3.66 -1.76 -11.85
N ALA A 160 -4.30 -0.74 -11.26
CA ALA A 160 -3.61 0.27 -10.44
C ALA A 160 -2.98 -0.32 -9.17
N ALA A 161 -3.70 -1.18 -8.46
CA ALA A 161 -3.16 -1.87 -7.29
C ALA A 161 -2.04 -2.84 -7.68
N GLY A 162 -2.26 -3.64 -8.73
CA GLY A 162 -1.28 -4.58 -9.25
C GLY A 162 0.00 -3.92 -9.74
N SER A 163 -0.08 -2.76 -10.41
CA SER A 163 1.12 -2.07 -10.90
C SER A 163 2.03 -1.60 -9.76
N PHE A 164 1.46 -1.09 -8.67
CA PHE A 164 2.23 -0.76 -7.47
C PHE A 164 2.90 -2.00 -6.87
N VAL A 165 2.21 -3.14 -6.80
CA VAL A 165 2.76 -4.41 -6.27
C VAL A 165 3.86 -4.98 -7.18
N VAL A 166 3.74 -4.86 -8.50
CA VAL A 166 4.82 -5.19 -9.45
C VAL A 166 6.06 -4.35 -9.11
N GLY A 167 5.89 -3.04 -8.93
CA GLY A 167 6.98 -2.14 -8.54
C GLY A 167 7.62 -2.53 -7.21
N LEU A 168 6.79 -2.84 -6.21
CA LEU A 168 7.21 -3.29 -4.88
C LEU A 168 8.09 -4.54 -4.95
N SER A 169 7.73 -5.51 -5.80
CA SER A 169 8.50 -6.75 -5.99
C SER A 169 9.83 -6.50 -6.73
N LEU A 170 9.85 -5.59 -7.69
CA LEU A 170 11.04 -5.31 -8.50
C LEU A 170 12.12 -4.50 -7.75
N GLY A 171 11.77 -3.73 -6.72
CA GLY A 171 12.73 -2.85 -6.02
C GLY A 171 14.00 -3.56 -5.55
N PRO A 172 13.94 -4.60 -4.69
CA PRO A 172 15.12 -5.32 -4.24
C PRO A 172 15.90 -6.01 -5.37
N ALA A 173 15.22 -6.46 -6.42
CA ALA A 173 15.87 -7.04 -7.59
C ALA A 173 16.69 -5.99 -8.35
N ILE A 174 16.12 -4.80 -8.58
CA ILE A 174 16.82 -3.66 -9.21
C ILE A 174 18.01 -3.23 -8.35
N GLN A 175 17.84 -3.13 -7.03
CA GLN A 175 18.94 -2.84 -6.10
C GLN A 175 20.10 -3.83 -6.25
N SER A 176 19.79 -5.12 -6.39
CA SER A 176 20.78 -6.20 -6.49
C SER A 176 21.65 -6.09 -7.74
N VAL A 177 21.12 -5.56 -8.85
CA VAL A 177 21.87 -5.30 -10.10
C VAL A 177 23.04 -4.34 -9.88
N PHE A 178 22.96 -3.45 -8.88
CA PHE A 178 24.03 -2.50 -8.56
C PHE A 178 25.07 -3.05 -7.58
N THR A 179 24.87 -4.24 -7.01
CA THR A 179 25.82 -4.89 -6.09
C THR A 179 27.24 -5.06 -6.67
N PRO A 180 27.43 -5.45 -7.95
CA PRO A 180 28.75 -5.62 -8.54
C PRO A 180 29.62 -4.35 -8.58
N ILE A 181 29.04 -3.15 -8.45
CA ILE A 181 29.77 -1.88 -8.37
C ILE A 181 30.64 -1.80 -7.10
N GLY A 182 30.24 -2.50 -6.04
CA GLY A 182 30.96 -2.49 -4.76
C GLY A 182 30.70 -1.25 -3.91
N GLN A 183 31.21 -1.26 -2.67
CA GLN A 183 31.01 -0.19 -1.69
C GLN A 183 31.87 1.04 -1.99
N ARG A 184 33.09 0.81 -2.50
CA ARG A 184 34.02 1.88 -2.89
C ARG A 184 33.52 2.63 -4.13
N GLY A 185 32.89 1.92 -5.06
CA GLY A 185 32.29 2.50 -6.26
C GLY A 185 33.29 3.28 -7.12
N VAL A 186 32.75 4.17 -7.96
CA VAL A 186 33.50 5.09 -8.81
C VAL A 186 32.97 6.50 -8.60
N THR A 187 33.84 7.48 -8.45
CA THR A 187 33.42 8.89 -8.37
C THR A 187 33.41 9.48 -9.78
N LEU A 188 32.23 9.81 -10.29
CA LEU A 188 32.06 10.46 -11.60
C LEU A 188 31.60 11.90 -11.37
N LEU A 189 32.36 12.89 -11.86
CA LEU A 189 31.99 14.32 -11.77
C LEU A 189 31.64 14.78 -10.33
N SER A 190 32.42 14.35 -9.33
CA SER A 190 32.20 14.59 -7.89
C SER A 190 30.96 13.92 -7.28
N ILE A 191 30.28 13.05 -8.02
CA ILE A 191 29.18 12.23 -7.53
C ILE A 191 29.72 10.82 -7.19
N PRO A 192 29.65 10.37 -5.94
CA PRO A 192 30.07 9.02 -5.57
C PRO A 192 29.04 8.02 -6.08
N LEU A 193 29.39 7.18 -7.04
CA LEU A 193 28.54 6.11 -7.57
C LEU A 193 29.02 4.77 -7.01
N ASN A 194 28.34 4.28 -5.98
CA ASN A 194 28.56 2.97 -5.39
C ASN A 194 27.27 2.15 -5.42
N MET A 195 27.31 0.93 -4.87
CA MET A 195 26.14 0.05 -4.81
C MET A 195 24.92 0.65 -4.05
N TYR A 196 25.14 1.66 -3.20
CA TYR A 196 24.10 2.29 -2.37
C TYR A 196 23.56 3.59 -2.97
N THR A 197 24.41 4.38 -3.64
CA THR A 197 24.04 5.68 -4.23
C THR A 197 23.53 5.56 -5.66
N SER A 198 24.06 4.63 -6.47
CA SER A 198 23.65 4.45 -7.87
C SER A 198 22.14 4.18 -8.03
N PRO A 199 21.52 3.31 -7.20
CA PRO A 199 20.07 3.11 -7.23
C PRO A 199 19.28 4.40 -6.96
N ALA A 200 19.77 5.26 -6.05
CA ALA A 200 19.13 6.54 -5.75
C ALA A 200 19.18 7.50 -6.94
N PHE A 201 20.32 7.60 -7.64
CA PHE A 201 20.41 8.39 -8.86
C PHE A 201 19.53 7.84 -9.99
N LEU A 202 19.42 6.52 -10.13
CA LEU A 202 18.45 5.92 -11.06
C LEU A 202 17.01 6.37 -10.73
N MET A 203 16.62 6.33 -9.45
CA MET A 203 15.28 6.75 -9.02
C MET A 203 15.04 8.26 -9.23
N LEU A 204 16.08 9.09 -9.10
CA LEU A 204 16.04 10.51 -9.48
C LEU A 204 15.70 10.66 -10.97
N PHE A 205 16.43 9.97 -11.86
CA PHE A 205 16.16 10.03 -13.31
C PHE A 205 14.76 9.52 -13.66
N ILE A 206 14.32 8.42 -13.05
CA ILE A 206 12.97 7.87 -13.25
C ILE A 206 11.90 8.88 -12.81
N SER A 207 12.12 9.61 -11.71
CA SER A 207 11.19 10.62 -11.23
C SER A 207 11.09 11.80 -12.19
N LEU A 208 12.22 12.30 -12.69
CA LEU A 208 12.26 13.38 -13.69
C LEU A 208 11.61 12.95 -15.02
N PHE A 209 11.89 11.72 -15.47
CA PHE A 209 11.27 11.15 -16.66
C PHE A 209 9.75 10.99 -16.49
N SER A 210 9.30 10.56 -15.31
CA SER A 210 7.86 10.45 -15.01
C SER A 210 7.16 11.82 -15.02
N ILE A 211 7.83 12.88 -14.53
CA ILE A 211 7.33 14.27 -14.63
C ILE A 211 7.20 14.67 -16.10
N PHE A 212 8.22 14.40 -16.92
CA PHE A 212 8.19 14.69 -18.35
C PHE A 212 7.00 14.00 -19.03
N LEU A 213 6.77 12.70 -18.77
CA LEU A 213 5.62 11.98 -19.32
C LEU A 213 4.28 12.56 -18.85
N LEU A 214 4.16 12.97 -17.59
CA LEU A 214 2.94 13.62 -17.07
C LEU A 214 2.65 14.96 -17.73
N ILE A 215 3.68 15.73 -18.08
CA ILE A 215 3.49 17.04 -18.70
C ILE A 215 3.11 16.87 -20.18
N VAL A 216 3.78 15.97 -20.90
CA VAL A 216 3.66 15.86 -22.37
C VAL A 216 2.53 14.94 -22.81
N GLN A 217 2.38 13.76 -22.18
CA GLN A 217 1.52 12.69 -22.68
C GLN A 217 0.23 12.49 -21.88
N PHE A 218 0.20 12.89 -20.61
CA PHE A 218 -0.93 12.58 -19.73
C PHE A 218 -2.11 13.49 -20.00
N GLU A 219 -3.20 12.96 -20.56
CA GLU A 219 -4.43 13.71 -20.79
C GLU A 219 -5.45 13.49 -19.65
N GLU A 220 -5.86 14.58 -19.01
CA GLU A 220 -6.84 14.55 -17.91
C GLU A 220 -8.27 14.47 -18.43
N ARG A 221 -8.77 13.24 -18.60
CA ARG A 221 -10.19 12.96 -18.91
C ARG A 221 -10.84 12.17 -17.77
N TYR A 222 -12.06 12.57 -17.41
CA TYR A 222 -12.79 12.00 -16.27
C TYR A 222 -14.14 11.41 -16.72
N ALA A 223 -14.15 10.13 -17.14
CA ALA A 223 -15.37 9.46 -17.61
C ALA A 223 -16.34 9.12 -16.47
N GLY A 224 -15.83 8.90 -15.26
CA GLY A 224 -16.60 8.43 -14.10
C GLY A 224 -17.25 9.52 -13.25
N ILE A 225 -17.13 10.80 -13.61
CA ILE A 225 -17.64 11.94 -12.83
C ILE A 225 -18.66 12.76 -13.65
N ILE A 226 -19.67 13.28 -12.95
CA ILE A 226 -20.55 14.34 -13.46
C ILE A 226 -19.84 15.70 -13.29
N THR A 227 -19.61 16.41 -14.39
CA THR A 227 -18.86 17.67 -14.41
C THR A 227 -19.58 18.76 -13.61
N GLU A 228 -18.86 19.80 -13.18
CA GLU A 228 -19.50 20.91 -12.47
C GLU A 228 -20.48 21.69 -13.38
N GLU A 229 -20.26 21.70 -14.69
CA GLU A 229 -21.20 22.24 -15.68
C GLU A 229 -22.49 21.42 -15.73
N GLU A 230 -22.38 20.09 -15.78
CA GLU A 230 -23.53 19.17 -15.71
C GLU A 230 -24.29 19.32 -14.37
N LYS A 231 -23.60 19.67 -13.27
CA LYS A 231 -24.22 19.94 -11.96
C LYS A 231 -24.85 21.32 -11.80
N ARG A 232 -24.50 22.30 -12.64
CA ARG A 232 -25.16 23.62 -12.63
C ARG A 232 -26.62 23.53 -13.04
N ASP A 233 -26.96 22.47 -13.78
CA ASP A 233 -28.34 22.13 -14.04
C ASP A 233 -29.02 21.66 -12.74
N ALA A 234 -29.91 22.50 -12.20
CA ALA A 234 -30.60 22.27 -10.92
C ALA A 234 -31.37 20.93 -10.87
N PHE A 235 -31.61 20.33 -12.03
CA PHE A 235 -32.31 19.08 -12.20
C PHE A 235 -31.41 17.82 -12.16
N VAL A 236 -30.08 17.97 -12.12
CA VAL A 236 -29.14 16.84 -11.95
C VAL A 236 -28.84 16.65 -10.46
N VAL A 237 -29.45 15.64 -9.85
CA VAL A 237 -29.35 15.40 -8.41
C VAL A 237 -28.44 14.21 -8.11
N VAL A 238 -27.33 14.47 -7.38
CA VAL A 238 -26.45 13.41 -6.86
C VAL A 238 -26.71 13.20 -5.36
N PRO A 239 -27.19 12.03 -4.93
CA PRO A 239 -27.48 11.75 -3.51
C PRO A 239 -26.26 11.85 -2.61
N LYS A 240 -26.47 12.02 -1.30
CA LYS A 240 -25.37 11.86 -0.31
C LYS A 240 -24.93 10.39 -0.26
N PHE A 241 -23.63 10.15 -0.17
CA PHE A 241 -23.09 8.79 -0.01
C PHE A 241 -23.27 8.29 1.42
N ASP A 242 -23.28 6.96 1.59
CA ASP A 242 -23.36 6.33 2.91
C ASP A 242 -22.01 6.45 3.63
N ARG A 243 -21.99 7.25 4.70
CA ARG A 243 -20.79 7.47 5.52
C ARG A 243 -20.35 6.20 6.26
N ILE A 244 -21.30 5.35 6.67
CA ILE A 244 -20.99 4.13 7.41
C ILE A 244 -20.28 3.14 6.49
N SER A 245 -20.76 2.99 5.25
CA SER A 245 -20.08 2.19 4.23
C SER A 245 -18.68 2.71 3.92
N ALA A 246 -18.52 4.03 3.81
CA ALA A 246 -17.20 4.65 3.57
C ALA A 246 -16.22 4.40 4.72
N ILE A 247 -16.65 4.57 5.98
CA ILE A 247 -15.83 4.31 7.17
C ILE A 247 -15.47 2.83 7.26
N THR A 248 -16.41 1.93 6.93
CA THR A 248 -16.15 0.49 6.88
C THR A 248 -15.04 0.17 5.87
N CYS A 249 -15.07 0.79 4.68
CA CYS A 249 -14.01 0.60 3.70
C CYS A 249 -12.65 1.12 4.20
N MET A 250 -12.61 2.28 4.85
CA MET A 250 -11.38 2.84 5.43
C MET A 250 -10.80 1.92 6.51
N TYR A 251 -11.64 1.32 7.35
CA TYR A 251 -11.21 0.33 8.33
C TYR A 251 -10.60 -0.91 7.67
N LEU A 252 -11.25 -1.47 6.64
CA LEU A 252 -10.71 -2.63 5.92
C LEU A 252 -9.35 -2.33 5.26
N TRP A 253 -9.15 -1.11 4.77
CA TRP A 253 -7.86 -0.68 4.23
C TRP A 253 -6.80 -0.56 5.32
N PHE A 254 -7.13 0.09 6.45
CA PHE A 254 -6.27 0.15 7.62
C PHE A 254 -5.84 -1.25 8.08
N MET A 255 -6.81 -2.18 8.17
CA MET A 255 -6.59 -3.57 8.55
C MET A 255 -5.63 -4.28 7.59
N MET A 256 -5.87 -4.19 6.28
CA MET A 256 -4.98 -4.78 5.27
C MET A 256 -3.56 -4.26 5.38
N GLN A 257 -3.41 -2.95 5.56
CA GLN A 257 -2.11 -2.29 5.61
C GLN A 257 -1.35 -2.65 6.89
N SER A 258 -2.06 -2.79 8.03
CA SER A 258 -1.45 -3.28 9.27
C SER A 258 -0.91 -4.71 9.13
N ILE A 259 -1.67 -5.62 8.50
CA ILE A 259 -1.23 -7.00 8.25
C ILE A 259 -0.05 -7.03 7.28
N SER A 260 -0.10 -6.25 6.20
CA SER A 260 1.00 -6.12 5.23
C SER A 260 2.30 -5.71 5.92
N THR A 261 2.24 -4.69 6.77
CA THR A 261 3.41 -4.18 7.50
C THR A 261 3.93 -5.17 8.54
N ASN A 262 3.04 -5.96 9.16
CA ASN A 262 3.45 -7.03 10.06
C ASN A 262 4.29 -8.10 9.34
N VAL A 263 3.79 -8.59 8.18
CA VAL A 263 4.50 -9.58 7.36
C VAL A 263 5.86 -9.02 6.91
N GLU A 264 5.91 -7.74 6.54
CA GLU A 264 7.13 -7.09 6.08
C GLU A 264 8.22 -6.99 7.18
N ILE A 265 7.85 -6.62 8.41
CA ILE A 265 8.83 -6.30 9.47
C ILE A 265 9.15 -7.50 10.36
N ILE A 266 8.14 -8.28 10.73
CA ILE A 266 8.30 -9.34 11.73
C ILE A 266 8.74 -10.68 11.10
N SER A 267 8.57 -10.88 9.79
CA SER A 267 8.94 -12.15 9.13
C SER A 267 10.41 -12.54 9.37
N THR A 268 11.36 -11.60 9.25
CA THR A 268 12.78 -11.88 9.48
C THR A 268 13.06 -12.33 10.92
N PRO A 269 12.79 -11.52 11.98
CA PRO A 269 13.05 -11.94 13.35
C PRO A 269 12.22 -13.17 13.77
N LEU A 270 10.99 -13.33 13.24
CA LEU A 270 10.17 -14.50 13.50
C LEU A 270 10.82 -15.78 12.96
N THR A 271 11.23 -15.79 11.69
CA THR A 271 11.86 -16.99 11.09
C THR A 271 13.24 -17.31 11.67
N MET A 272 13.98 -16.31 12.15
CA MET A 272 15.22 -16.53 12.90
C MET A 272 14.94 -17.27 14.22
N ALA A 273 13.90 -16.85 14.95
CA ALA A 273 13.49 -17.49 16.19
C ALA A 273 12.87 -18.89 15.96
N LEU A 274 12.04 -19.04 14.94
CA LEU A 274 11.33 -20.29 14.64
C LEU A 274 12.27 -21.34 14.04
N TYR A 275 13.12 -21.01 13.08
CA TYR A 275 13.85 -22.00 12.27
C TYR A 275 15.36 -22.01 12.48
N GLU A 276 15.85 -21.27 13.48
CA GLU A 276 17.29 -21.15 13.78
C GLU A 276 18.11 -20.66 12.58
N TRP A 277 17.45 -19.92 11.68
CA TRP A 277 18.10 -19.30 10.55
C TRP A 277 18.96 -18.14 11.04
N ASN A 278 20.24 -18.13 10.63
CA ASN A 278 21.06 -16.94 10.79
C ASN A 278 20.50 -15.78 9.93
N GLU A 279 20.90 -14.57 10.24
CA GLU A 279 20.39 -13.34 9.62
C GLU A 279 20.40 -13.41 8.09
N LYS A 280 21.51 -13.87 7.50
CA LYS A 280 21.67 -13.99 6.04
C LYS A 280 20.67 -14.96 5.43
N LYS A 281 20.49 -16.15 6.04
CA LYS A 281 19.52 -17.14 5.58
C LYS A 281 18.10 -16.63 5.74
N ALA A 282 17.78 -15.98 6.86
CA ALA A 282 16.44 -15.48 7.14
C ALA A 282 16.01 -14.40 6.15
N VAL A 283 16.87 -13.42 5.87
CA VAL A 283 16.60 -12.38 4.86
C VAL A 283 16.43 -13.00 3.47
N PHE A 284 17.29 -13.96 3.09
CA PHE A 284 17.23 -14.60 1.78
C PHE A 284 15.94 -15.42 1.58
N TYR A 285 15.61 -16.33 2.52
CA TYR A 285 14.44 -17.19 2.40
C TYR A 285 13.12 -16.42 2.53
N ASN A 286 13.01 -15.42 3.42
CA ASN A 286 11.82 -14.56 3.44
C ASN A 286 11.71 -13.73 2.16
N GLY A 287 12.83 -13.29 1.58
CA GLY A 287 12.86 -12.64 0.27
C GLY A 287 12.25 -13.52 -0.82
N ILE A 288 12.62 -14.81 -0.87
CA ILE A 288 12.04 -15.78 -1.82
C ILE A 288 10.54 -16.01 -1.55
N ILE A 289 10.16 -16.25 -0.30
CA ILE A 289 8.77 -16.46 0.12
C ILE A 289 7.90 -15.26 -0.29
N GLN A 290 8.35 -14.05 0.01
CA GLN A 290 7.65 -12.82 -0.34
C GLN A 290 7.58 -12.62 -1.85
N TRP A 291 8.66 -12.90 -2.59
CA TRP A 291 8.66 -12.78 -4.05
C TRP A 291 7.67 -13.74 -4.71
N LEU A 292 7.64 -15.01 -4.27
CA LEU A 292 6.66 -15.99 -4.74
C LEU A 292 5.22 -15.57 -4.42
N GLY A 293 4.97 -15.04 -3.22
CA GLY A 293 3.67 -14.46 -2.84
C GLY A 293 3.26 -13.31 -3.74
N CYS A 294 4.18 -12.36 -4.02
CA CYS A 294 3.96 -11.26 -4.94
C CYS A 294 3.64 -11.74 -6.37
N CYS A 295 4.25 -12.82 -6.84
CA CYS A 295 3.91 -13.41 -8.15
C CYS A 295 2.45 -13.88 -8.19
N ILE A 296 1.98 -14.54 -7.13
CA ILE A 296 0.58 -14.98 -7.00
C ILE A 296 -0.35 -13.76 -6.93
N ASP A 297 0.02 -12.72 -6.17
CA ASP A 297 -0.73 -11.46 -6.12
C ASP A 297 -0.93 -10.83 -7.50
N ILE A 298 0.16 -10.71 -8.27
CA ILE A 298 0.15 -10.11 -9.61
C ILE A 298 -0.73 -10.91 -10.55
N VAL A 299 -0.64 -12.25 -10.53
CA VAL A 299 -1.51 -13.13 -11.31
C VAL A 299 -2.98 -12.91 -10.94
N ASN A 300 -3.29 -12.83 -9.65
CA ASN A 300 -4.65 -12.58 -9.17
C ASN A 300 -5.17 -11.18 -9.59
N TYR A 301 -4.33 -10.14 -9.58
CA TYR A 301 -4.73 -8.83 -10.12
C TYR A 301 -5.06 -8.90 -11.61
N VAL A 302 -4.29 -9.65 -12.41
CA VAL A 302 -4.59 -9.88 -13.83
C VAL A 302 -5.90 -10.65 -14.00
N ILE A 303 -6.14 -11.69 -13.20
CA ILE A 303 -7.39 -12.46 -13.19
C ILE A 303 -8.58 -11.55 -12.90
N ILE A 304 -8.52 -10.74 -11.83
CA ILE A 304 -9.58 -9.78 -11.48
C ILE A 304 -9.81 -8.78 -12.62
N SER A 305 -8.75 -8.37 -13.31
CA SER A 305 -8.80 -7.36 -14.37
C SER A 305 -9.45 -7.84 -15.67
N PHE A 306 -9.17 -9.07 -16.10
CA PHE A 306 -9.52 -9.54 -17.45
C PHE A 306 -10.55 -10.66 -17.50
N THR A 307 -10.91 -11.26 -16.37
CA THR A 307 -11.86 -12.39 -16.32
C THR A 307 -13.20 -12.02 -15.71
N PHE A 308 -14.11 -13.00 -15.62
CA PHE A 308 -15.42 -12.83 -14.97
C PHE A 308 -15.30 -12.48 -13.46
N VAL A 309 -14.15 -12.75 -12.83
CA VAL A 309 -13.93 -12.47 -11.40
C VAL A 309 -14.13 -10.99 -11.09
N GLY A 310 -13.64 -10.07 -11.93
CA GLY A 310 -13.87 -8.63 -11.76
C GLY A 310 -15.35 -8.21 -11.88
N LYS A 311 -16.17 -9.02 -12.53
CA LYS A 311 -17.62 -8.79 -12.66
C LYS A 311 -18.43 -9.36 -11.50
N MET A 312 -17.83 -10.25 -10.68
CA MET A 312 -18.49 -10.78 -9.49
C MET A 312 -18.86 -9.66 -8.50
N ASP A 313 -19.77 -9.99 -7.58
CA ASP A 313 -20.12 -9.12 -6.47
C ASP A 313 -18.90 -8.91 -5.58
N LYS A 314 -18.44 -7.65 -5.52
CA LYS A 314 -17.21 -7.25 -4.85
C LYS A 314 -17.27 -7.59 -3.37
N ARG A 315 -18.45 -7.57 -2.75
CA ARG A 315 -18.64 -7.94 -1.35
C ARG A 315 -18.28 -9.40 -1.07
N LYS A 316 -18.58 -10.31 -2.00
CA LYS A 316 -18.20 -11.73 -1.88
C LYS A 316 -16.68 -11.90 -1.95
N LEU A 317 -16.03 -11.13 -2.83
CA LEU A 317 -14.57 -11.12 -2.95
C LEU A 317 -13.89 -10.58 -1.67
N LEU A 318 -14.45 -9.52 -1.07
CA LEU A 318 -13.98 -8.97 0.21
C LEU A 318 -14.10 -9.99 1.34
N ILE A 319 -15.24 -10.69 1.45
CA ILE A 319 -15.43 -11.73 2.47
C ILE A 319 -14.44 -12.89 2.25
N PHE A 320 -14.28 -13.36 1.01
CA PHE A 320 -13.32 -14.39 0.66
C PHE A 320 -11.90 -14.01 1.12
N SER A 321 -11.47 -12.78 0.82
CA SER A 321 -10.16 -12.28 1.24
C SER A 321 -10.00 -12.26 2.77
N VAL A 322 -10.98 -11.75 3.51
CA VAL A 322 -10.91 -11.72 4.98
C VAL A 322 -10.84 -13.13 5.56
N LEU A 323 -11.58 -14.09 4.99
CA LEU A 323 -11.49 -15.50 5.38
C LEU A 323 -10.11 -16.11 5.07
N CYS A 324 -9.49 -15.76 3.94
CA CYS A 324 -8.11 -16.16 3.64
C CYS A 324 -7.13 -15.57 4.66
N PHE A 325 -7.23 -14.29 5.00
CA PHE A 325 -6.38 -13.71 6.04
C PHE A 325 -6.60 -14.36 7.42
N MET A 326 -7.84 -14.69 7.78
CA MET A 326 -8.12 -15.42 9.02
C MET A 326 -7.49 -16.82 8.99
N LEU A 327 -7.61 -17.54 7.87
CA LEU A 327 -6.97 -18.84 7.68
C LEU A 327 -5.44 -18.73 7.79
N HIS A 328 -4.84 -17.68 7.22
CA HIS A 328 -3.40 -17.43 7.34
C HIS A 328 -2.97 -17.35 8.80
N HIS A 329 -3.67 -16.57 9.62
CA HIS A 329 -3.37 -16.43 11.05
C HIS A 329 -3.66 -17.73 11.81
N VAL A 330 -4.78 -18.42 11.54
CA VAL A 330 -5.10 -19.73 12.14
C VAL A 330 -3.98 -20.74 11.92
N LEU A 331 -3.41 -20.80 10.73
CA LEU A 331 -2.31 -21.73 10.42
C LEU A 331 -0.98 -21.35 11.07
N THR A 332 -0.78 -20.07 11.38
CA THR A 332 0.47 -19.54 11.97
C THR A 332 0.38 -19.32 13.48
N PHE A 333 -0.73 -19.69 14.13
CA PHE A 333 -0.81 -19.70 15.59
C PHE A 333 0.18 -20.71 16.22
N PRO A 334 0.77 -20.40 17.39
CA PRO A 334 1.58 -21.35 18.15
C PRO A 334 0.67 -22.41 18.82
N TRP A 335 0.16 -23.35 18.03
CA TRP A 335 -0.67 -24.41 18.56
C TRP A 335 0.13 -25.36 19.47
N PRO A 336 -0.48 -25.93 20.52
CA PRO A 336 0.21 -26.80 21.47
C PRO A 336 0.66 -28.14 20.86
N PHE A 337 0.12 -28.51 19.70
CA PHE A 337 0.51 -29.73 18.98
C PHE A 337 1.71 -29.52 18.04
N PHE A 338 2.21 -28.30 17.90
CA PHE A 338 3.45 -28.03 17.18
C PHE A 338 4.68 -28.29 18.06
N ASP A 339 5.80 -28.61 17.44
CA ASP A 339 7.06 -28.90 18.15
C ASP A 339 7.53 -27.68 18.95
N GLY A 340 8.04 -27.89 20.16
CA GLY A 340 8.61 -26.84 21.00
C GLY A 340 9.30 -27.45 22.22
N PRO A 341 9.95 -26.65 23.08
CA PRO A 341 10.10 -25.19 23.02
C PRO A 341 11.07 -24.71 21.93
N LEU A 342 11.17 -23.39 21.74
CA LEU A 342 12.11 -22.80 20.79
C LEU A 342 13.54 -22.81 21.33
N ASN A 343 14.51 -22.98 20.43
CA ASN A 343 15.92 -23.00 20.78
C ASN A 343 16.49 -21.58 20.89
N TYR A 344 17.24 -21.34 21.97
CA TYR A 344 18.01 -20.13 22.15
C TYR A 344 19.26 -20.13 21.28
N ILE A 345 19.76 -18.94 20.95
CA ILE A 345 20.98 -18.76 20.15
C ILE A 345 22.15 -19.48 20.84
N SER A 346 22.82 -20.35 20.10
CA SER A 346 24.02 -21.04 20.58
C SER A 346 25.19 -20.06 20.63
N THR A 347 25.72 -19.83 21.82
CA THR A 347 26.78 -18.85 22.09
C THR A 347 28.20 -19.41 21.84
N GLY A 348 28.34 -20.70 21.57
CA GLY A 348 29.64 -21.34 21.37
C GLY A 348 30.61 -20.99 22.51
N ASN A 349 31.80 -20.50 22.16
CA ASN A 349 32.83 -20.04 23.11
C ASN A 349 32.73 -18.54 23.47
N SER A 350 31.77 -17.81 22.90
CA SER A 350 31.60 -16.36 23.10
C SER A 350 30.47 -16.09 24.09
N SER A 351 30.60 -15.04 24.92
CA SER A 351 29.51 -14.60 25.81
C SER A 351 28.46 -13.72 25.12
N VAL A 352 28.64 -13.44 23.83
CA VAL A 352 27.81 -12.51 23.05
C VAL A 352 26.95 -13.30 22.06
N GLU A 353 25.65 -13.04 22.08
CA GLU A 353 24.69 -13.60 21.12
C GLU A 353 24.87 -12.93 19.76
N ASP A 354 25.28 -13.70 18.75
CA ASP A 354 25.53 -13.19 17.39
C ASP A 354 24.65 -13.90 16.36
N THR A 355 23.64 -13.17 15.87
CA THR A 355 22.68 -13.63 14.87
C THR A 355 23.27 -13.83 13.48
N SER A 356 24.46 -13.32 13.22
CA SER A 356 25.17 -13.53 11.95
C SER A 356 25.75 -14.94 11.84
N ILE A 357 26.08 -15.55 12.98
CA ILE A 357 26.68 -16.90 13.07
C ILE A 357 25.59 -17.95 13.28
N SER A 358 24.74 -17.77 14.28
CA SER A 358 23.70 -18.74 14.67
C SER A 358 22.35 -18.05 14.85
N GLY A 359 21.30 -18.66 14.32
CA GLY A 359 19.93 -18.19 14.56
C GLY A 359 19.36 -18.70 15.89
N GLY A 360 18.10 -18.38 16.14
CA GLY A 360 17.38 -18.79 17.34
C GLY A 360 16.85 -17.59 18.13
N CYS A 361 16.29 -17.87 19.30
CA CYS A 361 15.81 -16.85 20.21
C CYS A 361 16.93 -16.20 21.01
N PHE A 362 16.87 -14.88 21.16
CA PHE A 362 17.68 -14.20 22.18
C PHE A 362 17.26 -14.67 23.58
N ARG A 363 18.20 -14.77 24.52
CA ARG A 363 17.92 -15.14 25.92
C ARG A 363 16.98 -14.16 26.62
N ARG A 364 16.94 -12.89 26.18
CA ARG A 364 15.98 -11.88 26.66
C ARG A 364 14.52 -12.20 26.31
N TYR A 365 14.28 -13.11 25.37
CA TYR A 365 12.95 -13.55 24.97
C TYR A 365 12.52 -14.75 25.84
N GLU A 366 11.94 -14.44 27.00
CA GLU A 366 11.43 -15.45 27.95
C GLU A 366 10.32 -16.32 27.33
N TRP A 367 9.60 -15.79 26.34
CA TRP A 367 8.53 -16.50 25.64
C TRP A 367 9.00 -17.72 24.84
N CYS A 368 10.28 -17.78 24.47
CA CYS A 368 10.81 -18.91 23.70
C CYS A 368 10.79 -20.24 24.48
N ALA A 369 10.84 -20.19 25.81
CA ALA A 369 10.80 -21.36 26.67
C ALA A 369 9.43 -22.08 26.67
N HIS A 370 8.35 -21.42 26.24
CA HIS A 370 6.99 -21.97 26.30
C HIS A 370 6.22 -21.85 24.98
N THR A 371 6.84 -21.34 23.93
CA THR A 371 6.21 -21.15 22.62
C THR A 371 6.58 -22.30 21.68
N THR A 372 5.63 -22.73 20.85
CA THR A 372 5.84 -23.77 19.83
C THR A 372 6.31 -23.19 18.51
N ARG A 373 6.82 -24.07 17.63
CA ARG A 373 7.37 -23.76 16.32
C ARG A 373 6.36 -24.09 15.24
N VAL A 374 5.88 -23.08 14.52
CA VAL A 374 5.09 -23.32 13.29
C VAL A 374 5.94 -24.12 12.30
N PRO A 375 5.46 -25.25 11.76
CA PRO A 375 6.20 -26.01 10.76
C PRO A 375 6.48 -25.18 9.51
N LEU A 376 7.73 -25.24 9.01
CA LEU A 376 8.16 -24.46 7.85
C LEU A 376 7.26 -24.62 6.61
N PRO A 377 6.80 -25.84 6.24
CA PRO A 377 5.90 -25.99 5.10
C PRO A 377 4.56 -25.26 5.28
N ILE A 378 4.01 -25.24 6.50
CA ILE A 378 2.76 -24.56 6.81
C ILE A 378 2.95 -23.04 6.72
N TYR A 379 4.02 -22.52 7.32
CA TYR A 379 4.35 -21.10 7.24
C TYR A 379 4.56 -20.66 5.79
N ALA A 380 5.39 -21.37 5.03
CA ALA A 380 5.67 -21.03 3.63
C ALA A 380 4.41 -21.10 2.76
N PHE A 381 3.60 -22.17 2.88
CA PHE A 381 2.33 -22.27 2.16
C PHE A 381 1.37 -21.13 2.53
N SER A 382 1.27 -20.81 3.81
CA SER A 382 0.38 -19.75 4.31
C SER A 382 0.79 -18.37 3.80
N VAL A 383 2.08 -18.04 3.80
CA VAL A 383 2.57 -16.73 3.32
C VAL A 383 2.54 -16.65 1.79
N ILE A 384 2.93 -17.71 1.07
CA ILE A 384 2.99 -17.70 -0.39
C ILE A 384 1.58 -17.75 -0.98
N VAL A 385 0.82 -18.80 -0.64
CA VAL A 385 -0.46 -19.09 -1.30
C VAL A 385 -1.58 -18.31 -0.64
N ILE A 386 -1.80 -18.49 0.66
CA ILE A 386 -3.01 -17.93 1.30
C ILE A 386 -2.97 -16.40 1.29
N SER A 387 -1.88 -15.78 1.72
CA SER A 387 -1.73 -14.32 1.65
C SER A 387 -1.70 -13.81 0.20
N GLY A 388 -1.12 -14.58 -0.73
CA GLY A 388 -1.11 -14.29 -2.18
C GLY A 388 -2.51 -14.22 -2.82
N PHE A 389 -3.50 -14.87 -2.22
CA PHE A 389 -4.91 -14.69 -2.57
C PHE A 389 -5.59 -13.63 -1.69
N ALA A 390 -5.19 -13.48 -0.44
CA ALA A 390 -5.86 -12.55 0.47
C ALA A 390 -5.69 -11.07 0.04
N PHE A 391 -4.47 -10.63 -0.27
CA PHE A 391 -4.18 -9.22 -0.63
C PHE A 391 -4.93 -8.72 -1.88
N PRO A 392 -4.86 -9.36 -3.06
CA PRO A 392 -5.47 -8.85 -4.28
C PRO A 392 -7.00 -8.84 -4.22
N PHE A 393 -7.59 -9.84 -3.57
CA PHE A 393 -9.05 -9.92 -3.37
C PHE A 393 -9.57 -8.97 -2.28
N LEU A 394 -8.69 -8.34 -1.48
CA LEU A 394 -9.05 -7.20 -0.64
C LEU A 394 -8.86 -5.89 -1.40
N ALA A 395 -7.64 -5.60 -1.84
CA ALA A 395 -7.23 -4.28 -2.30
C ALA A 395 -8.05 -3.80 -3.50
N ALA A 396 -8.19 -4.64 -4.54
CA ALA A 396 -8.86 -4.25 -5.77
C ALA A 396 -10.38 -4.09 -5.60
N PRO A 397 -11.12 -5.07 -5.02
CA PRO A 397 -12.55 -4.90 -4.76
C PRO A 397 -12.84 -3.76 -3.79
N LEU A 398 -11.97 -3.54 -2.78
CA LEU A 398 -12.17 -2.49 -1.79
C LEU A 398 -12.07 -1.09 -2.41
N GLY A 399 -11.04 -0.83 -3.21
CA GLY A 399 -10.90 0.44 -3.93
C GLY A 399 -12.05 0.68 -4.93
N THR A 400 -12.54 -0.39 -5.57
CA THR A 400 -13.70 -0.34 -6.46
C THR A 400 -14.97 0.04 -5.69
N VAL A 401 -15.30 -0.70 -4.63
CA VAL A 401 -16.49 -0.47 -3.80
C VAL A 401 -16.46 0.91 -3.18
N PHE A 402 -15.31 1.36 -2.67
CA PHE A 402 -15.17 2.68 -2.09
C PHE A 402 -15.47 3.79 -3.10
N SER A 403 -14.92 3.69 -4.32
CA SER A 403 -15.23 4.64 -5.41
C SER A 403 -16.71 4.60 -5.81
N GLU A 404 -17.32 3.42 -5.86
CA GLU A 404 -18.73 3.25 -6.22
C GLU A 404 -19.70 3.80 -5.16
N ILE A 405 -19.35 3.68 -3.87
CA ILE A 405 -20.11 4.28 -2.75
C ILE A 405 -20.07 5.79 -2.83
N LEU A 406 -18.90 6.38 -3.11
CA LEU A 406 -18.78 7.82 -3.32
C LEU A 406 -19.60 8.27 -4.53
N GLY A 407 -19.64 7.47 -5.59
CA GLY A 407 -20.38 7.78 -6.81
C GLY A 407 -19.69 8.83 -7.67
N PRO A 408 -20.39 9.38 -8.69
CA PRO A 408 -19.79 10.16 -9.77
C PRO A 408 -19.60 11.63 -9.38
N ARG A 409 -18.83 11.86 -8.31
CA ARG A 409 -18.44 13.18 -7.82
C ARG A 409 -16.92 13.30 -7.79
N LYS A 410 -16.42 14.49 -7.45
CA LYS A 410 -15.00 14.70 -7.15
C LYS A 410 -14.63 13.85 -5.92
N GLN A 411 -13.71 12.90 -6.06
CA GLN A 411 -13.38 11.93 -5.01
C GLN A 411 -12.05 12.20 -4.29
N GLY A 412 -11.27 13.20 -4.72
CA GLY A 412 -9.90 13.46 -4.26
C GLY A 412 -9.73 13.48 -2.74
N PHE A 413 -10.59 14.20 -2.02
CA PHE A 413 -10.46 14.30 -0.56
C PHE A 413 -10.76 12.97 0.15
N MET A 414 -11.81 12.26 -0.27
CA MET A 414 -12.20 10.99 0.36
C MET A 414 -11.22 9.86 0.03
N GLN A 415 -10.68 9.83 -1.18
CA GLN A 415 -9.63 8.89 -1.58
C GLN A 415 -8.31 9.22 -0.87
N GLY A 416 -7.98 10.50 -0.68
CA GLY A 416 -6.87 10.92 0.18
C GLY A 416 -7.04 10.46 1.62
N LEU A 417 -8.24 10.58 2.21
CA LEU A 417 -8.54 10.09 3.56
C LEU A 417 -8.48 8.56 3.67
N PHE A 418 -8.90 7.85 2.63
CA PHE A 418 -8.77 6.40 2.53
C PHE A 418 -7.30 5.98 2.58
N GLU A 419 -6.44 6.59 1.77
CA GLU A 419 -5.00 6.31 1.77
C GLU A 419 -4.28 6.77 3.04
N PHE A 420 -4.72 7.88 3.62
CA PHE A 420 -4.25 8.35 4.93
C PHE A 420 -4.41 7.27 6.00
N GLY A 421 -5.57 6.62 6.09
CA GLY A 421 -5.80 5.53 7.04
C GLY A 421 -4.82 4.37 6.86
N GLY A 422 -4.50 4.00 5.62
CA GLY A 422 -3.47 3.00 5.34
C GLY A 422 -2.08 3.43 5.79
N SER A 423 -1.74 4.70 5.60
CA SER A 423 -0.43 5.26 5.98
C SER A 423 -0.26 5.34 7.50
N VAL A 424 -1.34 5.65 8.23
CA VAL A 424 -1.38 5.58 9.70
C VAL A 424 -1.09 4.15 10.17
N ALA A 425 -1.70 3.14 9.55
CA ALA A 425 -1.44 1.73 9.88
C ALA A 425 0.05 1.39 9.73
N ARG A 426 0.69 1.81 8.63
CA ARG A 426 2.12 1.56 8.39
C ARG A 426 3.04 2.31 9.35
N CYS A 427 2.60 3.43 9.92
CA CYS A 427 3.39 4.19 10.89
C CYS A 427 3.27 3.60 12.30
N VAL A 428 2.05 3.24 12.73
CA VAL A 428 1.76 2.83 14.11
C VAL A 428 1.98 1.34 14.32
N ALA A 429 1.60 0.50 13.36
CA ALA A 429 1.67 -0.95 13.51
C ALA A 429 3.10 -1.47 13.79
N PRO A 430 4.17 -1.03 13.10
CA PRO A 430 5.53 -1.48 13.41
C PRO A 430 5.93 -1.28 14.86
N ILE A 431 5.60 -0.11 15.43
CA ILE A 431 6.01 0.29 16.78
C ILE A 431 5.30 -0.60 17.80
N VAL A 432 3.99 -0.76 17.64
CA VAL A 432 3.17 -1.57 18.54
C VAL A 432 3.53 -3.05 18.43
N LEU A 433 3.68 -3.57 17.20
CA LEU A 433 3.89 -4.99 16.98
C LEU A 433 5.31 -5.43 17.35
N THR A 434 6.33 -4.61 17.12
CA THR A 434 7.72 -4.95 17.50
C THR A 434 7.88 -4.99 19.01
N THR A 435 7.30 -4.01 19.73
CA THR A 435 7.34 -3.99 21.20
C THR A 435 6.56 -5.16 21.81
N LEU A 436 5.42 -5.54 21.22
CA LEU A 436 4.69 -6.74 21.60
C LEU A 436 5.44 -8.03 21.27
N PHE A 437 6.13 -8.09 20.13
CA PHE A 437 6.93 -9.25 19.74
C PHE A 437 8.10 -9.48 20.71
N GLU A 438 8.82 -8.43 21.09
CA GLU A 438 9.93 -8.57 22.05
C GLU A 438 9.46 -9.04 23.43
N SER A 439 8.32 -8.51 23.91
CA SER A 439 7.81 -8.81 25.26
C SER A 439 7.05 -10.12 25.36
N SER A 440 6.32 -10.52 24.32
CA SER A 440 5.31 -11.58 24.41
C SER A 440 5.33 -12.58 23.25
N GLY A 441 6.33 -12.47 22.37
CA GLY A 441 6.50 -13.31 21.21
C GLY A 441 5.46 -13.04 20.13
N TYR A 442 5.29 -13.99 19.22
CA TYR A 442 4.43 -13.83 18.05
C TYR A 442 2.95 -14.19 18.29
N LEU A 443 2.60 -14.70 19.48
CA LEU A 443 1.21 -15.02 19.82
C LEU A 443 0.32 -13.78 19.82
N TRP A 444 0.66 -12.76 20.61
CA TRP A 444 -0.18 -11.56 20.77
C TRP A 444 -0.28 -10.70 19.51
N PRO A 445 0.80 -10.45 18.73
CA PRO A 445 0.69 -9.85 17.41
C PRO A 445 -0.34 -10.57 16.53
N THR A 446 -0.26 -11.91 16.45
CA THR A 446 -1.20 -12.74 15.67
C THR A 446 -2.64 -12.64 16.20
N VAL A 447 -2.84 -12.64 17.53
CA VAL A 447 -4.16 -12.46 18.16
C VAL A 447 -4.76 -11.10 17.82
N ILE A 448 -3.98 -10.01 17.90
CA ILE A 448 -4.47 -8.66 17.60
C ILE A 448 -4.92 -8.56 16.13
N HIS A 449 -4.13 -9.08 15.19
CA HIS A 449 -4.55 -9.09 13.79
C HIS A 449 -5.75 -9.98 13.54
N PHE A 450 -5.85 -11.12 14.22
CA PHE A 450 -7.03 -11.97 14.14
C PHE A 450 -8.30 -11.27 14.65
N ILE A 451 -8.20 -10.53 15.76
CA ILE A 451 -9.31 -9.69 16.28
C ILE A 451 -9.66 -8.58 15.28
N MET A 452 -8.67 -7.91 14.68
CA MET A 452 -8.92 -6.89 13.65
C MET A 452 -9.66 -7.48 12.44
N LEU A 453 -9.28 -8.69 12.02
CA LEU A 453 -9.95 -9.44 10.94
C LEU A 453 -11.38 -9.83 11.32
N LEU A 454 -11.60 -10.29 12.54
CA LEU A 454 -12.93 -10.62 13.05
C LEU A 454 -13.85 -9.39 13.03
N ILE A 455 -13.36 -8.24 13.50
CA ILE A 455 -14.09 -6.97 13.42
C ILE A 455 -14.38 -6.62 11.95
N GLY A 456 -13.40 -6.77 11.05
CA GLY A 456 -13.57 -6.55 9.62
C GLY A 456 -14.66 -7.43 9.00
N LEU A 457 -14.67 -8.71 9.36
CA LEU A 457 -15.69 -9.68 8.93
C LEU A 457 -17.08 -9.30 9.44
N VAL A 458 -17.20 -8.95 10.72
CA VAL A 458 -18.46 -8.50 11.33
C VAL A 458 -18.98 -7.25 10.62
N LEU A 459 -18.12 -6.26 10.36
CA LEU A 459 -18.50 -5.05 9.63
C LEU A 459 -18.98 -5.37 8.21
N LEU A 460 -18.30 -6.27 7.49
CA LEU A 460 -18.71 -6.73 6.16
C LEU A 460 -20.08 -7.41 6.17
N ILE A 461 -20.37 -8.24 7.18
CA ILE A 461 -21.65 -8.96 7.29
C ILE A 461 -22.78 -8.00 7.69
N VAL A 462 -22.58 -7.20 8.74
CA VAL A 462 -23.59 -6.25 9.25
C VAL A 462 -23.93 -5.19 8.20
N PHE A 463 -22.92 -4.66 7.50
CA PHE A 463 -23.11 -3.62 6.48
C PHE A 463 -23.15 -4.18 5.05
N TYR A 464 -23.32 -5.49 4.88
CA TYR A 464 -23.33 -6.14 3.56
C TYR A 464 -24.34 -5.51 2.58
N ARG A 465 -25.53 -5.16 3.08
CA ARG A 465 -26.59 -4.53 2.27
C ARG A 465 -26.33 -3.04 1.99
N ARG A 466 -25.43 -2.40 2.73
CA ARG A 466 -25.06 -0.98 2.58
C ARG A 466 -23.82 -0.77 1.71
N LEU A 467 -22.96 -1.78 1.57
CA LEU A 467 -21.77 -1.79 0.71
C LEU A 467 -22.14 -1.99 -0.77
N VAL A 468 -23.06 -1.17 -1.27
CA VAL A 468 -23.53 -1.21 -2.66
C VAL A 468 -23.18 0.11 -3.38
N PRO A 469 -23.06 0.10 -4.72
CA PRO A 469 -22.86 1.32 -5.49
C PRO A 469 -23.94 2.35 -5.20
N LEU A 470 -23.57 3.64 -5.22
CA LEU A 470 -24.51 4.73 -5.00
C LEU A 470 -25.66 4.68 -6.02
N PRO A 471 -26.92 4.50 -5.59
CA PRO A 471 -28.05 4.59 -6.50
C PRO A 471 -28.21 6.04 -6.93
N LEU A 472 -28.00 6.33 -8.22
CA LEU A 472 -28.17 7.68 -8.76
C LEU A 472 -29.63 8.04 -8.97
N LEU A 473 -30.43 7.05 -9.35
CA LEU A 473 -31.87 7.21 -9.49
C LEU A 473 -32.53 6.79 -8.18
N PRO A 474 -33.21 7.70 -7.48
CA PRO A 474 -33.95 7.35 -6.28
C PRO A 474 -35.06 6.36 -6.63
N LYS A 475 -35.35 5.45 -5.71
CA LYS A 475 -36.50 4.54 -5.82
C LYS A 475 -37.78 5.37 -5.77
N THR A 476 -38.77 4.99 -6.57
CA THR A 476 -40.08 5.63 -6.59
C THR A 476 -40.68 5.66 -5.18
N GLY A 477 -41.19 6.81 -4.74
CA GLY A 477 -41.76 7.02 -3.41
C GLY A 477 -40.76 7.21 -2.26
N VAL A 478 -39.43 7.15 -2.49
CA VAL A 478 -38.44 7.27 -1.40
C VAL A 478 -37.79 8.67 -1.38
N PRO A 479 -37.88 9.44 -0.27
CA PRO A 479 -37.19 10.72 -0.13
C PRO A 479 -35.68 10.55 -0.16
N THR A 480 -35.00 11.18 -1.12
CA THR A 480 -33.55 11.07 -1.28
C THR A 480 -32.86 12.39 -1.03
N ARG A 481 -32.07 12.47 0.05
CA ARG A 481 -31.34 13.68 0.43
C ARG A 481 -30.15 13.94 -0.50
N TYR A 482 -30.02 15.17 -0.98
CA TYR A 482 -28.87 15.65 -1.75
C TYR A 482 -28.31 16.94 -1.13
N LYS A 483 -27.38 17.62 -1.81
CA LYS A 483 -26.70 18.80 -1.26
C LYS A 483 -27.65 19.95 -0.93
N ASN A 484 -28.66 20.20 -1.78
CA ASN A 484 -29.52 21.38 -1.72
C ASN A 484 -30.98 21.06 -1.35
N GLY A 485 -31.32 19.83 -0.94
CA GLY A 485 -32.69 19.45 -0.61
C GLY A 485 -32.97 17.95 -0.55
N VAL A 486 -34.24 17.59 -0.77
CA VAL A 486 -34.73 16.20 -0.85
C VAL A 486 -35.44 16.01 -2.19
N LEU A 487 -35.04 15.00 -2.96
CA LEU A 487 -35.70 14.62 -4.21
C LEU A 487 -36.70 13.48 -3.96
N TYR A 488 -37.92 13.65 -4.48
CA TYR A 488 -38.94 12.62 -4.55
C TYR A 488 -39.14 12.23 -6.02
N ARG A 489 -39.04 10.94 -6.31
CA ARG A 489 -39.45 10.39 -7.60
C ARG A 489 -40.86 9.83 -7.43
N LEU A 490 -41.82 10.48 -8.05
CA LEU A 490 -43.23 10.06 -8.05
C LEU A 490 -43.42 8.83 -8.94
#